data_AF-A0A081D774-F1
#
_entry.id   AF-A0A081D774-F1
#
_cell.length_a   1.000
_cell.length_b   1.000
_cell.length_c   1.000
_cell.angle_alpha   90.00
_cell.angle_beta   90.00
_cell.angle_gamma   90.00
#
_symmetry.space_group_name_H-M   'P 1'
#
loop_
_entity.id
_entity.type
_entity.pdbx_description
1 polymer ?
#
loop_
_entity_poly.entity_id
_entity_poly.type
_entity_poly.pdbx_seq_one_letter_code
_entity_poly.pdbx_strand_id
1 'polypeptide(L)' 'MTSFLALGIYDIIVDQDISLSEIGLIITGVLFLILLIGLRILQDYRGAGRTAIYFLLVVFGLFWIQSI' A
#
# COMPACT_ATOMS: atom_id res chain seq x y z
N MET A 1 13.92 -0.05 -9.93
CA MET A 1 12.93 -0.13 -8.83
C MET A 1 11.55 0.37 -9.28
N THR A 2 11.45 1.41 -10.11
CA THR A 2 10.20 1.86 -10.76
C THR A 2 9.58 0.83 -11.72
N SER A 3 10.39 -0.08 -12.28
CA SER A 3 9.94 -1.10 -13.24
C SER A 3 8.92 -2.09 -12.67
N PHE A 4 8.98 -2.43 -11.39
CA PHE A 4 8.03 -3.36 -10.76
C PHE A 4 6.64 -2.75 -10.56
N LEU A 5 6.58 -1.45 -10.24
CA LEU A 5 5.31 -0.73 -10.11
C LEU A 5 4.60 -0.58 -11.46
N ALA A 6 5.38 -0.34 -12.53
CA ALA A 6 4.84 -0.28 -13.89
C ALA A 6 4.32 -1.65 -14.37
N LEU A 7 5.00 -2.74 -14.02
CA LEU A 7 4.55 -4.10 -14.33
C LEU A 7 3.25 -4.46 -13.60
N GLY A 8 3.09 -4.09 -12.33
CA GLY A 8 1.85 -4.32 -11.59
C GLY A 8 0.66 -3.54 -12.17
N ILE A 9 0.86 -2.29 -12.58
CA ILE A 9 -0.20 -1.50 -13.25
C ILE A 9 -0.53 -2.09 -14.63
N TYR A 10 0.47 -2.58 -15.35
CA TYR A 10 0.27 -3.24 -16.64
C TYR A 10 -0.54 -4.54 -16.49
N ASP A 11 -0.26 -5.34 -15.46
CA ASP A 11 -0.98 -6.59 -15.16
C ASP A 11 -2.47 -6.35 -14.89
N ILE A 12 -2.80 -5.33 -14.07
CA ILE A 12 -4.20 -4.95 -13.79
C ILE A 12 -4.95 -4.58 -15.08
N ILE A 13 -4.29 -3.84 -15.98
CA ILE A 13 -4.93 -3.27 -17.17
C ILE A 13 -5.01 -4.30 -18.31
N VAL A 14 -4.02 -5.17 -18.44
CA VAL A 14 -3.85 -6.04 -19.61
C VAL A 14 -4.28 -7.48 -19.35
N ASP A 15 -3.87 -8.08 -18.22
CA ASP A 15 -4.18 -9.48 -17.89
C ASP A 15 -5.38 -9.63 -16.93
N GLN A 16 -5.85 -8.52 -16.33
CA GLN A 16 -6.88 -8.52 -15.27
C GLN A 16 -6.53 -9.42 -14.07
N ASP A 17 -5.28 -9.85 -13.93
CA ASP A 17 -4.85 -10.67 -12.81
C ASP A 17 -4.61 -9.76 -11.60
N ILE A 18 -5.59 -9.76 -10.71
CA ILE A 18 -5.63 -8.90 -9.53
C ILE A 18 -4.65 -9.41 -8.46
N SER A 19 -4.21 -10.67 -8.56
CA SER A 19 -3.42 -11.38 -7.54
C SER A 19 -2.10 -10.65 -7.23
N LEU A 20 -1.41 -10.16 -8.26
CA LEU A 20 -0.09 -9.51 -8.09
C LEU A 20 -0.23 -8.13 -7.42
N SER A 21 -1.34 -7.44 -7.69
CA SER A 21 -1.64 -6.13 -7.12
C SER A 21 -2.16 -6.20 -5.69
N GLU A 22 -2.95 -7.24 -5.37
CA GLU A 22 -3.36 -7.53 -4.01
C GLU A 22 -2.15 -7.79 -3.11
N ILE A 23 -1.23 -8.66 -3.55
CA ILE A 23 0.02 -8.95 -2.82
C ILE A 23 0.85 -7.67 -2.64
N GLY A 24 0.97 -6.85 -3.68
CA GLY A 24 1.69 -5.57 -3.61
C GLY A 24 1.09 -4.60 -2.58
N LEU A 25 -0.23 -4.51 -2.51
CA LEU A 25 -0.92 -3.67 -1.54
C LEU A 25 -0.81 -4.21 -0.11
N ILE A 26 -0.90 -5.53 0.08
CA ILE A 26 -0.70 -6.16 1.39
C ILE A 26 0.70 -5.85 1.92
N ILE A 27 1.74 -6.05 1.11
CA ILE A 27 3.13 -5.75 1.50
C ILE A 27 3.29 -4.27 1.87
N THR A 28 2.70 -3.38 1.07
CA THR A 28 2.75 -1.93 1.32
C THR A 28 2.01 -1.56 2.62
N GLY A 29 0.87 -2.18 2.89
CA GLY A 29 0.11 -1.99 4.12
C GLY A 29 0.89 -2.43 5.36
N VAL A 30 1.56 -3.58 5.30
CA VAL A 30 2.45 -4.08 6.37
C VAL A 30 3.61 -3.12 6.61
N LEU A 31 4.24 -2.60 5.54
CA LEU A 31 5.32 -1.64 5.64
C LEU A 31 4.87 -0.35 6.36
N PHE A 32 3.68 0.16 6.02
CA PHE A 32 3.11 1.32 6.68
C PHE A 32 2.76 1.07 8.15
N LEU A 33 2.31 -0.13 8.52
CA LEU A 33 2.13 -0.49 9.94
C LEU A 33 3.45 -0.42 10.71
N ILE A 34 4.52 -0.98 10.16
CA ILE A 34 5.86 -0.92 10.76
C ILE A 34 6.33 0.53 10.89
N LEU A 35 6.14 1.35 9.86
CA LEU A 35 6.49 2.77 9.88
C LEU A 35 5.68 3.54 10.93
N LEU A 36 4.38 3.29 11.05
CA LEU A 36 3.52 3.93 12.05
C LEU A 36 3.97 3.59 13.48
N ILE A 37 4.36 2.33 13.71
CA ILE A 37 4.94 1.89 14.99
C ILE A 37 6.29 2.59 15.25
N GLY A 38 7.17 2.66 14.25
CA GLY A 38 8.45 3.37 14.36
C GLY A 38 8.29 4.86 14.66
N LEU A 39 7.36 5.53 13.97
CA LEU A 39 7.02 6.93 14.19
C LEU A 39 6.41 7.17 15.58
N ARG A 40 5.65 6.20 16.10
CA ARG A 40 5.13 6.25 17.47
C ARG A 40 6.24 6.15 18.51
N ILE A 41 7.25 5.31 18.29
CA ILE A 41 8.42 5.18 19.18
C ILE A 41 9.23 6.48 19.19
N LEU A 42 9.40 7.11 18.04
CA LEU A 42 10.09 8.39 17.88
C LEU A 42 9.26 9.60 18.37
N GLN A 43 8.01 9.38 18.79
CA GLN A 43 7.03 10.44 19.14
C GLN A 43 6.84 11.50 18.04
N ASP A 44 7.09 11.14 16.78
CA ASP A 44 6.91 12.03 15.64
C ASP A 44 5.47 11.98 15.13
N TYR A 45 4.63 12.84 15.72
CA TYR A 45 3.22 12.97 15.34
C TYR A 45 3.02 13.58 13.95
N ARG A 46 3.94 14.42 13.47
CA ARG A 46 3.83 15.06 12.14
C ARG A 46 4.11 14.05 11.03
N GLY A 47 5.14 13.23 11.19
CA GLY A 47 5.44 12.12 10.29
C GLY A 47 4.35 11.05 10.32
N ALA A 48 3.90 10.66 11.53
CA ALA A 48 2.83 9.67 11.71
C ALA A 48 1.54 10.04 10.98
N GLY A 49 1.11 11.31 11.05
CA GLY A 49 -0.10 11.78 10.38
C GLY A 49 -0.06 11.60 8.86
N ARG A 50 1.07 11.96 8.21
CA ARG A 50 1.23 11.79 6.77
C ARG A 50 1.24 10.32 6.37
N THR A 51 1.97 9.48 7.10
CA THR A 51 2.06 8.04 6.87
C THR A 51 0.70 7.35 7.08
N ALA A 52 -0.08 7.78 8.07
CA ALA A 52 -1.41 7.25 8.32
C ALA A 52 -2.38 7.50 7.15
N ILE A 53 -2.27 8.65 6.48
CA ILE A 53 -3.08 8.95 5.29
C ILE A 53 -2.73 8.00 4.14
N TYR A 54 -1.44 7.73 3.91
CA TYR A 54 -1.01 6.76 2.89
C TYR A 54 -1.41 5.32 3.23
N PHE A 55 -1.33 4.94 4.51
CA PHE A 55 -1.83 3.66 4.99
C PHE A 55 -3.33 3.49 4.70
N LEU A 56 -4.12 4.52 5.00
CA LEU A 56 -5.57 4.52 4.78
C LEU A 56 -5.90 4.43 3.27
N LEU A 57 -5.14 5.08 2.40
CA LEU A 57 -5.23 4.90 0.94
C LEU A 57 -4.98 3.45 0.51
N VAL A 58 -3.98 2.78 1.08
CA VAL A 58 -3.68 1.37 0.79
C VAL A 58 -4.82 0.45 1.25
N VAL A 59 -5.38 0.69 2.43
CA VAL A 59 -6.52 -0.07 2.95
C VAL A 59 -7.75 0.10 2.04
N PHE A 60 -8.05 1.33 1.60
CA PHE A 60 -9.13 1.56 0.63
C PHE A 60 -8.85 0.88 -0.71
N GLY A 61 -7.60 0.90 -1.18
CA GLY A 61 -7.19 0.19 -2.39
C GLY A 61 -7.42 -1.33 -2.30
N LEU A 62 -7.11 -1.95 -1.16
CA LEU A 62 -7.38 -3.37 -0.91
C LEU A 62 -8.87 -3.67 -0.92
N PHE A 63 -9.68 -2.86 -0.24
CA PHE A 63 -11.13 -3.03 -0.23
C PHE A 63 -11.74 -2.90 -1.62
N TRP A 64 -11.25 -1.98 -2.43
CA TRP A 64 -11.69 -1.84 -3.81
C TRP A 64 -11.35 -3.10 -4.61
N ILE A 65 -10.09 -3.53 -4.58
CA ILE A 65 -9.63 -4.72 -5.31
C ILE A 65 -10.39 -5.98 -4.93
N GLN A 66 -10.75 -6.15 -3.66
CA GLN A 66 -11.54 -7.29 -3.20
C GLN A 66 -13.02 -7.20 -3.57
N SER A 67 -13.51 -6.00 -3.91
CA SER A 67 -14.91 -5.75 -4.29
C SER A 67 -15.17 -5.79 -5.79
N ILE A 68 -14.12 -5.85 -6.61
CA ILE A 68 -14.21 -5.97 -8.08
C ILE A 68 -14.26 -7.46 -8.48
#